data_AF-A0A226DFT4-F1
#
_entry.id   AF-A0A226DFT4-F1
#
_cell.length_a   1.000
_cell.length_b   1.000
_cell.length_c   1.000
_cell.angle_alpha   90.00
_cell.angle_beta   90.00
_cell.angle_gamma   90.00
#
_symmetry.space_group_name_H-M   'P 1'
#
loop_
_entity.id
_entity.type
_entity.pdbx_description
1 polymer ?
#
loop_
_entity_poly.entity_id
_entity_poly.type
_entity_poly.pdbx_seq_one_letter_code
_entity_poly.pdbx_strand_id
1 'polypeptide(L)'
;MVFAQYQNYRLRQLISMKNPQIPFGKENILTLLLMNPIHNVFPSRIDQTRINYSTTELQALVERDVVNCEIKSVFIATLEILQGEMAFLTKKYPSKQFHSGQRLLDPTWFGWTFQGGGRSSERSSVSAVQRNFQALVSSGIYSRLKMEMARNMWVGREPVSNDTIPTVAPLTMGGGIITIFMISAGLICLAIISFLIEGYNNRRLRKSKKFNRVKPNVLKIDCR
;
A
#
# COMPACT_ATOMS: atom_id res chain seq x y z
N MET A 1 15.38 -10.49 -0.77
CA MET A 1 16.07 -10.15 -2.03
C MET A 1 15.68 -8.75 -2.42
N VAL A 2 16.64 -7.86 -2.70
CA VAL A 2 16.38 -6.43 -2.95
C VAL A 2 16.82 -6.09 -4.36
N PHE A 3 15.88 -5.76 -5.25
CA PHE A 3 16.22 -5.34 -6.60
C PHE A 3 16.35 -3.84 -6.68
N ALA A 4 17.56 -3.35 -6.91
CA ALA A 4 17.82 -1.96 -7.23
C ALA A 4 18.18 -1.87 -8.72
N GLN A 5 17.25 -1.43 -9.58
CA GLN A 5 17.53 -1.19 -11.00
C GLN A 5 18.34 0.10 -11.25
N TYR A 6 19.08 0.56 -10.25
CA TYR A 6 19.75 1.86 -10.25
C TYR A 6 21.14 1.76 -9.62
N GLN A 7 22.04 0.99 -10.23
CA GLN A 7 23.44 0.97 -9.81
C GLN A 7 24.37 1.01 -11.02
N ASN A 8 24.51 2.19 -11.61
CA ASN A 8 25.74 2.52 -12.34
C ASN A 8 26.29 3.94 -12.11
N TYR A 9 25.66 4.77 -11.27
CA TYR A 9 26.16 6.14 -11.01
C TYR A 9 26.47 6.49 -9.55
N ARG A 10 26.07 5.69 -8.54
CA ARG A 10 26.18 6.09 -7.11
C ARG A 10 27.21 5.31 -6.27
N LEU A 11 27.76 4.19 -6.77
CA LEU A 11 28.71 3.35 -6.01
C LEU A 11 30.08 4.01 -5.74
N ARG A 12 30.41 5.13 -6.41
CA ARG A 12 31.64 5.89 -6.14
C ARG A 12 31.56 6.91 -4.99
N GLN A 13 30.38 7.26 -4.50
CA GLN A 13 30.26 8.30 -3.46
C GLN A 13 30.26 7.74 -2.02
N LEU A 14 30.05 6.44 -1.82
CA LEU A 14 29.93 5.85 -0.47
C LEU A 14 31.27 5.48 0.19
N ILE A 15 32.39 5.51 -0.53
CA ILE A 15 33.72 5.18 0.04
C ILE A 15 34.42 6.43 0.62
N SER A 16 33.87 7.62 0.43
CA SER A 16 34.48 8.88 0.86
C SER A 16 33.65 9.61 1.93
N MET A 17 33.32 8.94 3.04
CA MET A 17 32.82 9.63 4.24
C MET A 17 33.49 9.12 5.51
N LYS A 18 34.53 9.84 5.92
CA LYS A 18 35.26 9.66 7.17
C LYS A 18 34.65 10.58 8.24
N ASN A 19 33.49 10.20 8.80
CA ASN A 19 32.80 10.75 10.01
C ASN A 19 32.37 12.25 9.96
N PRO A 20 31.22 12.67 10.53
CA PRO A 20 30.79 12.46 11.92
C PRO A 20 29.34 11.92 12.07
N GLN A 21 29.09 11.21 13.18
CA GLN A 21 27.80 10.97 13.85
C GLN A 21 26.56 11.65 13.21
N ILE A 22 26.00 11.04 12.17
CA ILE A 22 24.71 11.45 11.60
C ILE A 22 23.62 10.82 12.49
N PRO A 23 22.70 11.58 13.09
CA PRO A 23 21.57 11.00 13.79
C PRO A 23 20.80 10.13 12.78
N PHE A 24 20.84 8.82 13.00
CA PHE A 24 20.17 7.86 12.12
C PHE A 24 18.67 8.02 12.29
N GLY A 25 18.04 8.77 11.38
CA GLY A 25 16.60 8.71 11.18
C GLY A 25 16.18 7.29 10.81
N LYS A 26 14.91 6.95 11.05
CA LYS A 26 14.36 5.58 10.81
C LYS A 26 14.57 5.14 9.35
N GLU A 27 14.55 6.09 8.43
CA GLU A 27 14.84 5.94 7.00
C GLU A 27 16.27 5.47 6.71
N ASN A 28 17.27 5.96 7.46
CA ASN A 28 18.67 5.56 7.26
C ASN A 28 18.90 4.11 7.74
N ILE A 29 18.19 3.68 8.78
CA ILE A 29 18.23 2.29 9.26
C ILE A 29 17.65 1.36 8.20
N LEU A 30 16.51 1.73 7.58
CA LEU A 30 15.91 0.91 6.53
C LEU A 30 16.83 0.78 5.31
N THR A 31 17.48 1.87 4.90
CA THR A 31 18.50 1.83 3.83
C THR A 31 19.68 0.95 4.19
N LEU A 32 20.19 1.04 5.42
CA LEU A 32 21.26 0.15 5.94
C LEU A 32 20.84 -1.32 5.95
N LEU A 33 19.61 -1.61 6.38
CA LEU A 33 19.05 -2.95 6.36
C LEU A 33 18.95 -3.47 4.92
N LEU A 34 18.50 -2.65 3.98
CA LEU A 34 18.39 -3.02 2.56
C LEU A 34 19.76 -3.22 1.89
N MET A 35 20.80 -2.51 2.35
CA MET A 35 22.18 -2.65 1.88
C MET A 35 22.99 -3.70 2.64
N ASN A 36 22.38 -4.47 3.53
CA ASN A 36 23.07 -5.54 4.23
C ASN A 36 23.54 -6.61 3.23
N PRO A 37 24.85 -6.96 3.20
CA PRO A 37 25.40 -7.95 2.28
C PRO A 37 24.80 -9.36 2.44
N ILE A 38 24.10 -9.63 3.54
CA ILE A 38 23.33 -10.88 3.74
C ILE A 38 22.15 -10.96 2.76
N HIS A 39 21.66 -9.84 2.24
CA HIS A 39 20.59 -9.82 1.25
C HIS A 39 21.14 -9.89 -0.16
N ASN A 40 20.66 -10.85 -0.94
CA ASN A 40 20.94 -10.90 -2.37
C ASN A 40 20.36 -9.65 -3.04
N VAL A 41 21.24 -8.87 -3.68
CA VAL A 41 20.91 -7.70 -4.50
C VAL A 41 20.60 -8.10 -5.95
N PHE A 42 21.11 -9.26 -6.36
CA PHE A 42 20.94 -9.80 -7.70
C PHE A 42 19.86 -10.89 -7.75
N PRO A 43 19.27 -11.14 -8.93
CA PRO A 43 18.30 -12.21 -9.09
C PRO A 43 18.89 -13.57 -8.73
N SER A 44 18.07 -14.47 -8.19
CA SER A 44 18.46 -15.80 -7.73
C SER A 44 19.11 -16.65 -8.84
N ARG A 45 18.73 -16.41 -10.10
CA ARG A 45 19.16 -17.17 -11.28
C ARG A 45 20.04 -16.37 -12.24
N ILE A 46 20.71 -15.31 -11.77
CA ILE A 46 21.67 -14.61 -12.61
C ILE A 46 22.96 -15.45 -12.72
N ASP A 47 23.46 -15.61 -13.95
CA ASP A 47 24.79 -16.15 -14.20
C ASP A 47 25.78 -14.98 -14.19
N GLN A 48 26.56 -14.88 -13.12
CA GLN A 48 27.54 -13.80 -12.93
C GLN A 48 28.67 -13.85 -13.97
N THR A 49 28.88 -14.99 -14.64
CA THR A 49 29.89 -15.12 -15.69
C THR A 49 29.42 -14.53 -17.02
N ARG A 50 28.10 -14.43 -17.23
CA ARG A 50 27.50 -13.82 -18.42
C ARG A 50 27.36 -12.31 -18.22
N ILE A 51 28.10 -11.54 -19.01
CA ILE A 51 28.09 -10.06 -18.93
C ILE A 51 26.97 -9.46 -19.79
N ASN A 52 26.54 -10.16 -20.84
CA ASN A 52 25.63 -9.64 -21.87
C ASN A 52 24.19 -10.12 -21.64
N TYR A 53 23.52 -9.50 -20.67
CA TYR A 53 22.07 -9.63 -20.49
C TYR A 53 21.33 -8.54 -21.26
N SER A 54 20.29 -8.91 -21.99
CA SER A 54 19.37 -7.93 -22.52
C SER A 54 18.55 -7.32 -21.37
N THR A 55 18.01 -6.12 -21.59
CA THR A 55 17.13 -5.47 -20.61
C THR A 55 15.88 -6.31 -20.32
N THR A 56 15.34 -7.00 -21.34
CA THR A 56 14.17 -7.86 -21.22
C THR A 56 14.47 -9.15 -20.45
N GLU A 57 15.65 -9.76 -20.63
CA GLU A 57 16.08 -10.92 -19.87
C GLU A 57 16.25 -10.58 -18.39
N LEU A 58 16.92 -9.45 -18.08
CA LEU A 58 17.13 -9.03 -16.70
C LEU A 58 15.81 -8.71 -16.02
N GLN A 59 14.91 -8.01 -16.71
CA GLN A 59 13.57 -7.71 -16.24
C GLN A 59 12.76 -8.99 -15.96
N ALA A 60 12.86 -10.01 -16.81
CA ALA A 60 12.21 -11.30 -16.59
C ALA A 60 12.77 -12.05 -15.37
N LEU A 61 14.09 -11.95 -15.11
CA LEU A 61 14.70 -12.52 -13.91
C LEU A 61 14.22 -11.82 -12.64
N VAL A 62 14.16 -10.49 -12.65
CA VAL A 62 13.62 -9.70 -11.52
C VAL A 62 12.16 -10.04 -11.28
N GLU A 63 11.35 -10.08 -12.34
CA GLU A 63 9.93 -10.42 -12.24
C GLU A 63 9.74 -11.81 -11.62
N ARG A 64 10.49 -12.81 -12.08
CA ARG A 64 10.44 -14.18 -11.54
C ARG A 64 10.67 -14.22 -10.02
N ASP A 65 11.61 -13.42 -9.52
CA ASP A 65 11.91 -13.37 -8.10
C ASP A 65 10.92 -12.51 -7.29
N VAL A 66 10.30 -11.50 -7.92
CA VAL A 66 9.25 -10.69 -7.30
C VAL A 66 7.94 -11.47 -7.18
N VAL A 67 7.61 -12.31 -8.15
CA VAL A 67 6.38 -13.14 -8.12
C VAL A 67 6.53 -14.40 -7.27
N ASN A 68 7.77 -14.78 -6.92
CA ASN A 68 8.03 -15.91 -6.04
C ASN A 68 7.76 -15.56 -4.57
N CYS A 69 6.62 -16.00 -4.03
CA CYS A 69 6.23 -15.74 -2.65
C CYS A 69 6.87 -16.66 -1.61
N GLU A 70 7.60 -17.70 -2.02
CA GLU A 70 8.32 -18.57 -1.08
C GLU A 70 9.47 -17.82 -0.40
N ILE A 71 9.98 -16.79 -1.07
CA ILE A 71 11.09 -15.97 -0.62
C ILE A 71 10.59 -14.54 -0.44
N LYS A 72 11.01 -13.87 0.63
CA LYS A 72 10.73 -12.43 0.81
C LYS A 72 11.60 -11.62 -0.15
N SER A 73 10.99 -11.08 -1.20
CA SER A 73 11.61 -10.15 -2.14
C SER A 73 11.04 -8.74 -2.00
N VAL A 74 11.85 -7.75 -2.33
CA VAL A 74 11.54 -6.32 -2.28
C VAL A 74 12.03 -5.73 -3.60
N PHE A 75 11.14 -5.03 -4.28
CA PHE A 75 11.44 -4.32 -5.50
C PHE A 75 11.62 -2.83 -5.19
N ILE A 76 12.74 -2.24 -5.59
CA ILE A 76 13.05 -0.83 -5.36
C ILE A 76 13.26 -0.14 -6.71
N ALA A 77 12.43 0.86 -6.97
CA ALA A 77 12.49 1.71 -8.16
C ALA A 77 12.05 3.14 -7.82
N THR A 78 12.11 4.05 -8.81
CA THR A 78 11.50 5.38 -8.66
C THR A 78 9.98 5.23 -8.53
N LEU A 79 9.31 6.24 -7.93
CA LEU A 79 7.87 6.18 -7.69
C LEU A 79 7.07 5.93 -8.98
N GLU A 80 7.45 6.56 -10.09
CA GLU A 80 6.75 6.41 -11.37
C GLU A 80 6.88 4.99 -11.93
N ILE A 81 8.08 4.41 -11.86
CA ILE A 81 8.36 3.03 -12.30
C ILE A 81 7.63 2.04 -11.39
N LEU A 82 7.70 2.26 -10.07
CA LEU A 82 7.06 1.40 -9.07
C LEU A 82 5.54 1.34 -9.25
N GLN A 83 4.90 2.48 -9.52
CA GLN A 83 3.45 2.52 -9.79
C GLN A 83 3.09 1.74 -11.05
N GLY A 84 3.87 1.90 -12.12
CA GLY A 84 3.68 1.14 -13.35
C GLY A 84 3.87 -0.36 -13.15
N GLU A 85 4.95 -0.77 -12.47
CA GLU A 85 5.24 -2.17 -12.18
C GLU A 85 4.17 -2.78 -11.27
N MET A 86 3.74 -2.06 -10.23
CA MET A 86 2.68 -2.52 -9.33
C MET A 86 1.35 -2.72 -10.08
N ALA A 87 0.98 -1.81 -10.98
CA ALA A 87 -0.21 -1.94 -11.80
C ALA A 87 -0.10 -3.14 -12.77
N PHE A 88 1.07 -3.37 -13.36
CA PHE A 88 1.34 -4.53 -14.20
C PHE A 88 1.22 -5.83 -13.41
N LEU A 89 1.92 -5.94 -12.28
CA LEU A 89 1.97 -7.14 -11.44
C LEU A 89 0.58 -7.49 -10.89
N THR A 90 -0.13 -6.50 -10.34
CA THR A 90 -1.50 -6.73 -9.80
C THR A 90 -2.46 -7.20 -10.89
N LYS A 91 -2.29 -6.72 -12.12
CA LYS A 91 -3.14 -7.13 -13.26
C LYS A 91 -2.79 -8.52 -13.79
N LYS A 92 -1.51 -8.88 -13.82
CA LYS A 92 -1.02 -10.14 -14.43
C LYS A 92 -0.95 -11.31 -13.43
N TYR A 93 -0.83 -11.01 -12.15
CA TYR A 93 -0.68 -11.99 -11.07
C TYR A 93 -1.76 -11.78 -10.00
N PRO A 94 -3.05 -12.01 -10.32
CA PRO A 94 -4.14 -11.78 -9.39
C PRO A 94 -4.11 -12.69 -8.16
N SER A 95 -3.36 -13.81 -8.19
CA SER A 95 -3.18 -14.66 -7.00
C SER A 95 -2.29 -14.07 -5.93
N LYS A 96 -1.52 -13.05 -6.29
CA LYS A 96 -0.50 -12.47 -5.43
C LYS A 96 -0.95 -11.10 -4.95
N GLN A 97 -0.78 -10.86 -3.65
CA GLN A 97 -0.99 -9.54 -3.07
C GLN A 97 0.35 -8.81 -3.03
N PHE A 98 0.45 -7.72 -3.79
CA PHE A 98 1.61 -6.85 -3.78
C PHE A 98 1.33 -5.66 -2.86
N HIS A 99 2.30 -5.35 -1.99
CA HIS A 99 2.23 -4.21 -1.09
C HIS A 99 3.33 -3.22 -1.42
N SER A 100 2.99 -1.94 -1.39
CA SER A 100 3.93 -0.84 -1.54
C SER A 100 3.99 -0.03 -0.26
N GLY A 101 5.20 0.42 0.12
CA GLY A 101 5.39 1.29 1.27
C GLY A 101 4.90 2.70 0.98
N GLN A 102 4.33 3.37 1.99
CA GLN A 102 3.85 4.76 1.84
C GLN A 102 4.99 5.79 1.84
N ARG A 103 6.17 5.41 2.38
CA ARG A 103 7.32 6.32 2.54
C ARG A 103 8.35 6.11 1.44
N LEU A 104 8.91 7.21 0.94
CA LEU A 104 10.05 7.21 0.03
C LEU A 104 11.34 7.02 0.83
N LEU A 105 12.21 6.11 0.38
CA LEU A 105 13.46 5.77 1.06
C LEU A 105 14.52 6.88 0.97
N ASP A 106 14.51 7.64 -0.12
CA ASP A 106 15.41 8.77 -0.35
C ASP A 106 14.66 9.80 -1.20
N PRO A 107 13.98 10.79 -0.60
CA PRO A 107 13.31 11.85 -1.34
C PRO A 107 14.37 12.78 -1.95
N THR A 108 15.03 12.32 -3.01
CA THR A 108 15.95 13.15 -3.77
C THR A 108 15.17 14.11 -4.64
N TRP A 109 15.45 15.40 -4.48
CA TRP A 109 14.94 16.42 -5.36
C TRP A 109 15.67 16.34 -6.70
N PHE A 110 14.95 16.00 -7.75
CA PHE A 110 15.47 16.06 -9.11
C PHE A 110 15.21 17.45 -9.69
N GLY A 111 16.23 18.04 -10.30
CA GLY A 111 16.14 19.33 -10.98
C GLY A 111 16.90 19.30 -12.30
N TRP A 112 16.66 20.34 -13.11
CA TRP A 112 17.38 20.52 -14.38
C TRP A 112 18.29 21.73 -14.27
N THR A 113 19.53 21.56 -14.72
CA THR A 113 20.48 22.65 -14.88
C THR A 113 20.68 22.91 -16.37
N PHE A 114 20.38 24.12 -16.83
CA PHE A 114 20.60 24.53 -18.21
C PHE A 114 21.98 25.16 -18.34
N GLN A 115 22.94 24.44 -18.92
CA GLN A 115 24.26 25.01 -19.24
C GLN A 115 24.11 26.08 -20.32
N GLY A 116 24.70 27.26 -20.09
CA GLY A 116 24.57 28.42 -20.99
C GLY A 116 23.24 29.17 -20.91
N GLY A 117 22.36 28.84 -19.94
CA GLY A 117 20.98 29.37 -19.86
C GLY A 117 20.79 30.72 -19.16
N GLY A 118 21.85 31.33 -18.60
CA GLY A 118 21.72 32.58 -17.85
C GLY A 118 22.99 33.41 -17.84
N ARG A 119 22.91 34.57 -18.50
CA ARG A 119 23.93 35.62 -18.69
C ARG A 119 24.89 35.39 -19.84
N SER A 120 24.44 35.67 -21.07
CA SER A 120 25.36 36.38 -21.96
C SER A 120 25.59 37.76 -21.34
N SER A 121 26.83 38.20 -21.34
CA SER A 121 27.38 39.33 -20.58
C SER A 121 26.75 40.70 -20.91
N GLU A 122 25.85 40.78 -21.89
CA GLU A 122 25.38 42.07 -22.41
C GLU A 122 23.90 42.37 -22.13
N ARG A 123 23.00 41.37 -22.05
CA ARG A 123 21.60 41.57 -21.63
C ARG A 123 21.06 40.30 -20.98
N SER A 124 20.62 40.43 -19.74
CA SER A 124 20.06 39.40 -18.86
C SER A 124 18.75 38.77 -19.36
N SER A 125 18.80 37.99 -20.45
CA SER A 125 17.64 37.22 -20.94
C SER A 125 17.79 35.73 -20.61
N VAL A 126 16.83 35.21 -19.84
CA VAL A 126 16.61 33.76 -19.63
C VAL A 126 16.34 33.11 -21.00
N SER A 127 16.97 31.96 -21.29
CA SER A 127 16.75 31.26 -22.57
C SER A 127 15.28 30.91 -22.79
N ALA A 128 14.81 30.98 -24.04
CA ALA A 128 13.43 30.60 -24.39
C ALA A 128 13.13 29.14 -23.99
N VAL A 129 14.13 28.24 -24.12
CA VAL A 129 14.03 26.83 -23.71
C VAL A 129 13.75 26.71 -22.22
N GLN A 130 14.50 27.43 -21.37
CA GLN A 130 14.29 27.40 -19.92
C GLN A 130 12.90 27.92 -19.54
N ARG A 131 12.44 29.02 -20.15
CA ARG A 131 11.09 29.58 -19.90
C ARG A 131 9.99 28.59 -20.28
N ASN A 132 10.09 28.00 -21.47
CA ASN A 132 9.10 27.03 -21.95
C ASN A 132 9.08 25.76 -21.09
N PHE A 133 10.26 25.27 -20.69
CA PHE A 133 10.36 24.12 -19.81
C PHE A 133 9.77 24.41 -18.42
N GLN A 134 10.06 25.59 -17.86
CA GLN A 134 9.47 26.03 -16.60
C GLN A 134 7.94 26.06 -16.69
N ALA A 135 7.37 26.61 -17.76
CA ALA A 135 5.93 26.62 -17.99
C ALA A 135 5.34 25.20 -18.10
N LEU A 136 6.06 24.26 -18.74
CA LEU A 136 5.65 22.86 -18.88
C LEU A 136 5.65 22.12 -17.53
N VAL A 137 6.63 22.40 -16.67
CA VAL A 137 6.69 21.85 -15.31
C VAL A 137 5.63 22.49 -14.41
N SER A 138 5.50 23.83 -14.41
CA SER A 138 4.57 24.55 -13.54
C SER A 138 3.10 24.29 -13.86
N SER A 139 2.78 24.01 -15.13
CA SER A 139 1.44 23.60 -15.56
C SER A 139 1.08 22.16 -15.17
N GLY A 140 2.06 21.36 -14.72
CA GLY A 140 1.86 19.94 -14.39
C GLY A 140 1.81 19.00 -15.59
N ILE A 141 1.95 19.50 -16.82
CA ILE A 141 1.98 18.68 -18.05
C ILE A 141 3.12 17.65 -17.97
N TYR A 142 4.28 18.07 -17.45
CA TYR A 142 5.45 17.20 -17.30
C TYR A 142 5.15 15.97 -16.44
N SER A 143 4.44 16.17 -15.33
CA SER A 143 4.09 15.12 -14.37
C SER A 143 3.17 14.07 -15.00
N ARG A 144 2.15 14.51 -15.74
CA ARG A 144 1.25 13.61 -16.48
C ARG A 144 1.99 12.84 -17.56
N LEU A 145 2.84 13.52 -18.34
CA LEU A 145 3.63 12.89 -19.39
C LEU A 145 4.55 11.79 -18.84
N LYS A 146 5.22 12.03 -17.71
CA LYS A 146 6.01 11.02 -17.01
C LYS A 146 5.19 9.79 -16.60
N MET A 147 4.00 10.02 -16.04
CA MET A 147 3.12 8.94 -15.61
C MET A 147 2.61 8.11 -16.80
N GLU A 148 2.24 8.75 -17.90
CA GLU A 148 1.85 8.06 -19.13
C GLU A 148 3.02 7.30 -19.76
N MET A 149 4.22 7.87 -19.77
CA MET A 149 5.43 7.19 -20.23
C MET A 149 5.70 5.92 -19.40
N ALA A 150 5.62 6.02 -18.07
CA ALA A 150 5.78 4.88 -17.18
C ALA A 150 4.68 3.82 -17.38
N ARG A 151 3.44 4.24 -17.65
CA ARG A 151 2.33 3.32 -17.95
C ARG A 151 2.52 2.61 -19.29
N ASN A 152 2.98 3.34 -20.30
CA ASN A 152 3.21 2.82 -21.65
C ASN A 152 4.42 1.87 -21.72
N MET A 153 5.40 2.02 -20.82
CA MET A 153 6.56 1.13 -20.73
C MET A 153 6.19 -0.35 -20.51
N TRP A 154 5.01 -0.62 -19.95
CA TRP A 154 4.52 -1.96 -19.65
C TRP A 154 3.48 -2.48 -20.64
N VAL A 155 3.10 -1.68 -21.65
CA VAL A 155 2.16 -2.10 -22.69
C VAL A 155 2.85 -3.11 -23.60
N GLY A 156 2.25 -4.30 -23.72
CA GLY A 156 2.81 -5.39 -24.53
C GLY A 156 3.79 -6.31 -23.80
N ARG A 157 4.14 -6.03 -22.53
CA ARG A 157 4.94 -6.97 -21.72
C ARG A 157 4.12 -8.23 -21.42
N GLU A 158 4.72 -9.39 -21.69
CA GLU A 158 4.17 -10.70 -21.31
C GLU A 158 4.67 -11.10 -19.91
N PRO A 159 3.81 -11.74 -19.08
CA PRO A 159 4.21 -12.23 -17.77
C PRO A 159 5.20 -13.40 -17.91
N VAL A 160 6.17 -13.46 -17.01
CA VAL A 160 7.18 -14.54 -16.99
C VAL A 160 6.56 -15.90 -16.63
N SER A 161 5.48 -15.91 -15.87
CA SER A 161 4.73 -17.13 -15.56
C SER A 161 3.25 -16.84 -15.64
N ASN A 162 2.50 -17.73 -16.29
CA ASN A 162 1.04 -17.66 -16.27
C ASN A 162 0.55 -17.96 -14.86
N ASP A 163 0.06 -16.93 -14.19
CA ASP A 163 -0.68 -17.10 -12.94
C ASP A 163 -2.06 -17.61 -13.32
N THR A 164 -2.21 -18.94 -13.37
CA THR A 164 -3.53 -19.56 -13.44
C THR A 164 -4.31 -19.02 -12.27
N ILE A 165 -5.33 -18.23 -12.60
CA ILE A 165 -6.24 -17.55 -11.67
C ILE A 165 -6.48 -18.49 -10.49
N PRO A 166 -6.16 -18.09 -9.26
CA PRO A 166 -6.56 -18.91 -8.14
C PRO A 166 -8.06 -18.91 -8.21
N THR A 167 -8.63 -20.10 -8.40
CA THR A 167 -10.03 -20.40 -8.15
C THR A 167 -10.44 -19.58 -6.95
N VAL A 168 -11.15 -18.48 -7.21
CA VAL A 168 -11.46 -17.39 -6.25
C VAL A 168 -11.50 -18.01 -4.88
N ALA A 169 -10.47 -17.75 -4.06
CA ALA A 169 -10.30 -18.45 -2.78
C ALA A 169 -11.68 -18.41 -2.14
N PRO A 170 -12.36 -19.57 -2.01
CA PRO A 170 -13.80 -19.61 -1.77
C PRO A 170 -14.00 -18.73 -0.57
N LEU A 171 -14.78 -17.63 -0.70
CA LEU A 171 -14.86 -16.60 0.34
C LEU A 171 -14.99 -17.32 1.67
N THR A 172 -13.87 -17.47 2.37
CA THR A 172 -13.89 -18.18 3.63
C THR A 172 -14.58 -17.17 4.49
N MET A 173 -15.85 -17.40 4.79
CA MET A 173 -16.70 -16.66 5.72
C MET A 173 -16.12 -16.78 7.14
N GLY A 174 -14.81 -16.57 7.28
CA GLY A 174 -14.02 -16.71 8.48
C GLY A 174 -14.26 -15.49 9.34
N GLY A 175 -14.88 -15.71 10.49
CA GLY A 175 -15.07 -14.69 11.52
C GLY A 175 -16.32 -13.85 11.33
N GLY A 176 -16.43 -13.09 10.24
CA GLY A 176 -17.47 -12.07 10.09
C GLY A 176 -18.90 -12.59 10.30
N ILE A 177 -19.26 -13.67 9.63
CA ILE A 177 -20.61 -14.25 9.75
C ILE A 177 -20.84 -14.96 11.08
N ILE A 178 -19.80 -15.56 11.65
CA ILE A 178 -19.87 -16.15 13.00
C ILE A 178 -20.19 -15.06 14.03
N THR A 179 -19.58 -13.87 13.92
CA THR A 179 -19.90 -12.75 14.83
C THR A 179 -21.32 -12.26 14.69
N ILE A 180 -21.87 -12.20 13.47
CA ILE A 180 -23.27 -11.82 13.23
C ILE A 180 -24.21 -12.85 13.88
N PHE A 181 -23.92 -14.14 13.75
CA PHE A 181 -24.71 -15.20 14.39
C PHE A 181 -24.62 -15.15 15.93
N MET A 182 -23.44 -14.84 16.49
CA MET A 182 -23.28 -14.71 17.94
C MET A 182 -24.04 -13.51 18.51
N ILE A 183 -23.99 -12.36 17.83
CA ILE A 183 -24.72 -11.15 18.23
C ILE A 183 -26.23 -11.36 18.12
N SER A 184 -26.70 -11.97 17.02
CA SER A 184 -28.12 -12.22 16.83
C SER A 184 -28.68 -13.22 17.85
N ALA A 185 -27.94 -14.30 18.16
CA ALA A 185 -28.31 -15.24 19.20
C ALA A 185 -28.38 -14.58 20.59
N GLY A 186 -27.43 -13.70 20.92
CA GLY A 186 -27.43 -12.95 22.17
C GLY A 186 -28.66 -12.05 22.33
N LEU A 187 -29.05 -11.34 21.26
CA LEU A 187 -30.25 -10.49 21.25
C LEU A 187 -31.54 -11.31 21.42
N ILE A 188 -31.63 -12.47 20.75
CA ILE A 188 -32.78 -13.38 20.89
C ILE A 188 -32.87 -13.92 22.32
N CYS A 189 -31.75 -14.33 22.92
CA CYS A 189 -31.72 -14.79 24.32
C CYS A 189 -32.18 -13.69 25.30
N LEU A 190 -31.71 -12.45 25.13
CA LEU A 190 -32.13 -11.32 25.97
C LEU A 190 -33.63 -11.03 25.84
N ALA A 191 -34.18 -11.12 24.62
CA ALA A 191 -35.62 -10.95 24.39
C ALA A 191 -36.45 -12.03 25.11
N ILE A 192 -36.02 -13.30 25.03
CA ILE A 192 -36.70 -14.42 25.72
C ILE A 192 -36.67 -14.23 27.24
N ILE A 193 -35.53 -13.85 27.81
CA ILE A 193 -35.39 -13.60 29.26
C ILE A 193 -36.33 -12.47 29.69
N SER A 194 -36.37 -11.37 28.93
CA SER A 194 -37.24 -10.23 29.24
C SER A 194 -38.71 -10.62 29.24
N PHE A 195 -39.13 -11.43 28.24
CA PHE A 195 -40.49 -11.95 28.15
C PHE A 195 -40.85 -12.88 29.31
N LEU A 196 -39.93 -13.73 29.75
CA LEU A 196 -40.14 -14.60 30.91
C LEU A 196 -40.29 -13.81 32.22
N ILE A 197 -39.48 -12.77 32.43
CA ILE A 197 -39.56 -11.90 33.61
C ILE A 197 -40.91 -11.17 33.63
N GLU A 198 -41.31 -10.56 32.51
CA GLU A 198 -42.59 -9.85 32.41
C GLU A 198 -43.77 -10.81 32.61
N GLY A 199 -43.72 -11.98 31.97
CA GLY A 199 -44.74 -13.02 32.12
C GLY A 199 -44.87 -13.53 33.56
N TYR A 200 -43.75 -13.70 34.28
CA TYR A 200 -43.74 -14.07 35.69
C TYR A 200 -44.34 -12.96 36.56
N ASN A 201 -43.93 -11.71 36.34
CA ASN A 201 -44.38 -10.57 37.13
C ASN A 201 -45.88 -10.30 36.92
N ASN A 202 -46.37 -10.42 35.68
CA ASN A 202 -47.79 -10.29 35.36
C ASN A 202 -48.65 -11.40 36.00
N ARG A 203 -48.16 -12.65 36.04
CA ARG A 203 -48.82 -13.74 36.80
C ARG A 203 -48.86 -13.45 38.30
N ARG A 204 -47.78 -12.92 38.88
CA ARG A 204 -47.72 -12.53 40.30
C ARG A 204 -48.71 -11.40 40.62
N LEU A 205 -48.78 -10.37 39.77
CA LEU A 205 -49.73 -9.26 39.92
C LEU A 205 -51.19 -9.71 39.74
N ARG A 206 -51.48 -10.66 38.84
CA ARG A 206 -52.82 -11.26 38.71
C ARG A 206 -53.22 -12.06 39.94
N LYS A 207 -52.30 -12.77 40.59
CA LYS A 207 -52.58 -13.45 41.87
C LYS A 207 -52.85 -12.43 43.00
N SER A 208 -52.11 -11.33 43.04
CA SER A 208 -52.34 -10.25 44.02
C SER A 208 -53.68 -9.53 43.81
N LYS A 209 -54.08 -9.26 42.56
CA LYS A 209 -55.38 -8.64 42.25
C LYS A 209 -56.59 -9.53 42.53
N LYS A 210 -56.44 -10.86 42.63
CA LYS A 210 -57.53 -11.77 43.04
C LYS A 210 -57.76 -11.76 44.56
N PHE A 211 -56.81 -11.28 45.37
CA PHE A 211 -56.94 -11.23 46.84
C PHE A 211 -57.49 -9.89 47.34
N ASN A 212 -57.36 -8.80 46.58
CA ASN A 212 -57.90 -7.48 46.93
C ASN A 212 -59.06 -7.07 46.03
N ARG A 213 -60.19 -7.79 46.13
CA ARG A 213 -61.48 -7.32 45.61
C ARG A 213 -62.48 -7.09 46.75
N VAL A 214 -62.11 -6.30 47.76
CA VAL A 214 -63.06 -5.53 48.61
C VAL A 214 -62.40 -4.21 49.06
N LYS A 215 -62.69 -3.12 48.35
CA LYS A 215 -63.32 -1.88 48.85
C LYS A 215 -63.19 -0.76 47.80
N PRO A 216 -64.20 0.11 47.68
CA PRO A 216 -64.29 1.11 46.62
C PRO A 216 -63.61 2.44 46.98
N ASN A 217 -63.33 3.18 45.90
CA ASN A 217 -63.19 4.64 45.77
C ASN A 217 -62.05 5.33 46.54
N VAL A 218 -61.28 6.16 45.83
CA VAL A 218 -61.40 7.63 45.84
C VAL A 218 -60.54 8.22 44.72
N LEU A 219 -61.16 9.15 43.99
CA LEU A 219 -60.60 10.02 42.96
C LEU A 219 -59.68 11.06 43.60
N LYS A 220 -58.49 11.29 43.05
CA LYS A 220 -57.76 12.55 43.27
C LYS A 220 -57.09 13.00 41.97
N ILE A 221 -57.57 14.13 41.49
CA ILE A 221 -56.98 14.98 40.45
C ILE A 221 -55.87 15.77 41.14
N ASP A 222 -54.71 15.91 40.51
CA ASP A 222 -53.89 17.10 40.71
C ASP A 222 -53.08 17.42 39.45
N CYS A 223 -53.17 18.69 39.07
CA CYS A 223 -52.44 19.33 37.99
C CYS A 223 -51.10 19.86 38.51
N ARG A 224 -50.02 19.65 37.76
CA ARG A 224 -49.08 20.74 37.42
C ARG A 224 -48.23 20.38 36.21
#